data_AF-A0A081MYK4-F1
#
_entry.id   AF-A0A081MYK4-F1
#
_cell.length_a   1.000
_cell.length_b   1.000
_cell.length_c   1.000
_cell.angle_alpha   90.00
_cell.angle_beta   90.00
_cell.angle_gamma   90.00
#
_symmetry.space_group_name_H-M   'P 1'
#
loop_
_entity.id
_entity.type
_entity.pdbx_description
1 polymer ?
#
loop_
_entity_poly.entity_id
_entity_poly.type
_entity_poly.pdbx_seq_one_letter_code
_entity_poly.pdbx_strand_id
1 'polypeptide(L)'
;MSEGYNGYSNYQTWNVVLWIFNEESLYRYWMERKIYGNLPDELQLWAEENTPVVTGLYADLLGYALGMVDWHEVATAIREAD
;
A
#
# COMPACT_ATOMS: atom_id res chain seq x y z
N MET A 1 21.03 -11.36 4.81
CA MET A 1 20.52 -9.99 4.62
C MET A 1 20.38 -9.70 3.13
N SER A 2 19.18 -9.95 2.59
CA SER A 2 18.51 -9.20 1.49
C SER A 2 17.29 -10.02 0.99
N GLU A 3 16.41 -10.50 1.89
CA GLU A 3 15.23 -11.28 1.47
C GLU A 3 14.05 -10.40 1.06
N GLY A 4 14.12 -9.09 1.29
CA GLY A 4 13.12 -8.12 0.87
C GLY A 4 13.42 -7.42 -0.47
N TYR A 5 12.48 -6.61 -0.95
CA TYR A 5 12.62 -5.77 -2.14
C TYR A 5 12.76 -4.28 -1.73
N ASN A 6 13.91 -3.67 -2.00
CA ASN A 6 14.20 -2.27 -1.63
C ASN A 6 13.93 -1.93 -0.15
N GLY A 7 14.21 -2.87 0.76
CA GLY A 7 13.99 -2.71 2.20
C GLY A 7 12.61 -3.12 2.70
N TYR A 8 11.69 -3.54 1.81
CA TYR A 8 10.35 -4.01 2.16
C TYR A 8 10.23 -5.54 2.06
N SER A 9 9.24 -6.14 2.72
CA SER A 9 9.00 -7.59 2.70
C SER A 9 8.84 -8.19 1.30
N ASN A 10 8.25 -7.45 0.37
CA ASN A 10 8.06 -7.87 -1.01
C ASN A 10 7.88 -6.68 -1.98
N TYR A 11 7.80 -6.98 -3.28
CA TYR A 11 7.63 -5.97 -4.33
C TYR A 11 6.31 -5.21 -4.22
N GLN A 12 5.21 -5.91 -3.90
CA GLN A 12 3.87 -5.34 -3.86
C GLN A 12 3.78 -4.27 -2.76
N THR A 13 4.31 -4.57 -1.57
CA THR A 13 4.43 -3.61 -0.48
C THR A 13 5.28 -2.40 -0.87
N TRP A 14 6.47 -2.63 -1.42
CA TRP A 14 7.33 -1.53 -1.89
C TRP A 14 6.65 -0.66 -2.95
N ASN A 15 5.92 -1.28 -3.89
CA ASN A 15 5.30 -0.56 -4.99
C ASN A 15 4.20 0.39 -4.49
N VAL A 16 3.38 -0.05 -3.53
CA VAL A 16 2.38 0.81 -2.89
C VAL A 16 3.04 1.99 -2.19
N VAL A 17 4.09 1.74 -1.41
CA VAL A 17 4.84 2.81 -0.74
C VAL A 17 5.44 3.78 -1.76
N LEU A 18 6.08 3.28 -2.81
CA LEU A 18 6.63 4.10 -3.88
C LEU A 18 5.60 5.08 -4.46
N TRP A 19 4.39 4.60 -4.76
CA TRP A 19 3.33 5.45 -5.31
C TRP A 19 2.83 6.49 -4.30
N ILE A 20 2.59 6.08 -3.05
CA ILE A 20 2.14 6.99 -1.99
C ILE A 20 3.13 8.13 -1.78
N PHE A 21 4.44 7.85 -1.78
CA PHE A 21 5.45 8.87 -1.51
C PHE A 21 5.85 9.71 -2.73
N ASN A 22 5.61 9.22 -3.95
CA ASN A 22 5.94 9.95 -5.17
C ASN A 22 4.79 10.78 -5.74
N GLU A 23 3.54 10.40 -5.48
CA GLU A 23 2.38 11.20 -5.90
C GLU A 23 2.00 12.21 -4.82
N GLU A 24 2.12 13.51 -5.14
CA GLU A 24 1.88 14.59 -4.17
C GLU A 24 0.50 14.51 -3.50
N SER A 25 -0.55 14.16 -4.25
CA SER A 25 -1.90 14.02 -3.71
C SER A 25 -2.02 12.86 -2.73
N LEU A 26 -1.41 11.71 -3.02
CA LEU A 26 -1.44 10.55 -2.12
C LEU A 26 -0.58 10.81 -0.88
N TYR A 27 0.60 11.39 -1.06
CA TYR A 27 1.49 11.76 0.03
C TYR A 27 0.76 12.66 1.03
N ARG A 28 0.21 13.79 0.57
CA ARG A 28 -0.52 14.73 1.43
C ARG A 28 -1.70 14.05 2.13
N TYR A 29 -2.50 13.29 1.38
CA TYR A 29 -3.68 12.60 1.90
C TYR A 29 -3.35 11.65 3.05
N TRP A 30 -2.30 10.83 2.89
CA TRP A 30 -1.92 9.82 3.88
C TRP A 30 -1.10 10.38 5.03
N MET A 31 -0.25 11.38 4.79
CA MET A 31 0.51 12.05 5.87
C MET A 31 -0.41 12.77 6.85
N GLU A 32 -1.52 13.37 6.39
CA GLU A 32 -2.54 13.94 7.27
C GLU A 32 -3.24 12.89 8.16
N ARG A 33 -3.22 11.61 7.75
CA ARG A 33 -3.87 10.49 8.44
C ARG A 33 -2.89 9.59 9.20
N LYS A 34 -1.58 9.92 9.25
CA LYS A 34 -0.54 9.05 9.83
C LYS A 34 -0.78 8.67 11.29
N ILE A 35 -1.54 9.49 12.02
CA ILE A 35 -1.89 9.28 13.44
C ILE A 35 -3.08 8.33 13.67
N TYR A 36 -3.75 7.87 12.61
CA TYR A 36 -4.93 7.00 12.77
C TYR A 36 -4.50 5.62 13.27
N GLY A 37 -5.21 5.12 14.28
CA GLY A 37 -4.88 3.84 14.92
C GLY A 37 -5.00 2.65 13.97
N ASN A 38 -6.04 2.66 13.14
CA ASN A 38 -6.37 1.62 12.16
C ASN A 38 -5.83 1.90 10.75
N LEU A 39 -4.74 2.67 10.61
CA LEU A 39 -4.17 3.05 9.32
C LEU A 39 -3.95 1.87 8.34
N PRO A 40 -3.51 0.66 8.76
CA PRO A 40 -3.43 -0.49 7.85
C PRO A 40 -4.76 -0.85 7.20
N ASP A 41 -5.85 -0.87 7.98
CA ASP A 41 -7.19 -1.22 7.48
C ASP A 41 -7.72 -0.13 6.54
N GLU A 42 -7.46 1.15 6.85
CA GLU A 42 -7.85 2.29 6.00
C GLU A 42 -7.12 2.26 4.65
N LEU A 43 -5.81 1.92 4.64
CA LEU A 43 -5.02 1.77 3.41
C LEU A 43 -5.56 0.64 2.53
N GLN A 44 -5.87 -0.50 3.15
CA GLN A 44 -6.44 -1.64 2.44
C GLN A 44 -7.81 -1.30 1.87
N LEU A 45 -8.70 -0.71 2.68
CA LEU A 45 -10.04 -0.31 2.24
C LEU A 45 -9.97 0.69 1.08
N TRP A 46 -9.09 1.69 1.17
CA TRP A 46 -8.87 2.63 0.08
C TRP A 46 -8.44 1.92 -1.21
N ALA A 47 -7.52 0.95 -1.12
CA ALA A 47 -7.08 0.19 -2.29
C ALA A 47 -8.24 -0.62 -2.88
N GLU A 48 -9.05 -1.28 -2.05
CA GLU A 48 -10.22 -2.05 -2.47
C GLU A 48 -11.28 -1.17 -3.16
N GLU A 49 -11.57 0.02 -2.60
CA GLU A 49 -12.55 0.97 -3.14
C GLU A 49 -12.11 1.61 -4.47
N ASN A 50 -10.80 1.77 -4.68
CA ASN A 50 -10.23 2.41 -5.87
C ASN A 50 -9.75 1.42 -6.93
N THR A 51 -9.78 0.12 -6.63
CA THR A 51 -9.41 -0.92 -7.59
C THR A 51 -10.44 -0.97 -8.74
N PRO A 52 -9.99 -0.95 -10.01
CA PRO A 52 -10.91 -1.01 -11.13
C PRO A 52 -11.67 -2.34 -11.17
N VAL A 53 -12.96 -2.28 -11.49
CA VAL A 53 -13.77 -3.49 -11.67
C VAL A 53 -13.30 -4.25 -12.90
N VAL A 54 -12.68 -5.41 -12.66
CA VAL A 54 -12.22 -6.35 -13.69
C VAL A 54 -12.80 -7.75 -13.43
N THR A 55 -12.74 -8.63 -14.42
CA THR A 55 -13.27 -10.01 -14.31
C THR A 55 -12.30 -11.04 -14.89
N GLY A 56 -12.50 -12.32 -14.55
CA GLY A 56 -11.70 -13.43 -15.04
C GLY A 56 -10.23 -13.33 -14.62
N LEU A 57 -9.31 -13.69 -15.53
CA LEU A 57 -7.87 -13.71 -15.30
C LEU A 57 -7.32 -12.43 -14.65
N TYR A 58 -7.80 -11.25 -15.08
CA TYR A 58 -7.30 -9.99 -14.55
C TYR A 58 -7.76 -9.74 -13.11
N ALA A 59 -8.96 -10.18 -12.74
CA ALA A 59 -9.43 -10.11 -11.36
C ALA A 59 -8.60 -11.01 -10.45
N ASP A 60 -8.31 -12.24 -10.90
CA ASP A 60 -7.49 -13.19 -10.13
C ASP A 60 -6.07 -12.65 -9.91
N LEU A 61 -5.42 -12.15 -10.97
CA LEU A 61 -4.06 -11.60 -10.88
C LEU A 61 -3.99 -10.33 -10.03
N LEU A 62 -4.94 -9.41 -10.21
CA LEU A 62 -4.99 -8.16 -9.46
C LEU A 62 -5.30 -8.39 -7.98
N GLY A 63 -6.29 -9.22 -7.68
CA GLY A 63 -6.64 -9.60 -6.31
C GLY A 63 -5.50 -10.33 -5.62
N TYR A 64 -4.81 -11.25 -6.31
CA TYR A 64 -3.62 -11.90 -5.76
C TYR A 64 -2.51 -10.88 -5.44
N ALA A 65 -2.19 -9.97 -6.37
CA ALA A 65 -1.15 -8.97 -6.14
C ALA A 65 -1.49 -8.03 -4.96
N LEU A 66 -2.74 -7.56 -4.87
CA LEU A 66 -3.18 -6.72 -3.75
C LEU A 66 -3.19 -7.49 -2.42
N GLY A 67 -3.56 -8.78 -2.44
CA GLY A 67 -3.52 -9.64 -1.25
C GLY A 67 -2.11 -9.97 -0.74
N MET A 68 -1.08 -9.68 -1.53
CA MET A 68 0.33 -9.84 -1.12
C MET A 68 0.91 -8.58 -0.46
N VAL A 69 0.18 -7.45 -0.47
CA VAL A 69 0.64 -6.21 0.17
C VAL A 69 0.59 -6.36 1.69
N ASP A 70 1.70 -6.07 2.35
CA ASP A 70 1.73 -5.93 3.81
C ASP A 70 1.32 -4.49 4.19
N TRP A 71 0.02 -4.29 4.42
CA TRP A 71 -0.54 -2.99 4.79
C TRP A 71 -0.01 -2.44 6.12
N HIS A 72 0.51 -3.30 7.01
CA HIS A 72 1.14 -2.85 8.25
C HIS A 72 2.50 -2.23 7.99
N GLU A 73 3.28 -2.80 7.07
CA GLU A 73 4.56 -2.25 6.65
C GLU A 73 4.39 -0.92 5.88
N VAL A 74 3.36 -0.80 5.03
CA VAL A 74 2.98 0.49 4.40
C VAL A 74 2.63 1.54 5.45
N ALA A 75 1.79 1.19 6.43
CA ALA A 75 1.41 2.10 7.52
C ALA A 75 2.61 2.52 8.37
N THR A 76 3.57 1.62 8.57
CA THR A 76 4.83 1.92 9.29
C THR A 76 5.65 2.95 8.54
N ALA A 77 5.84 2.78 7.23
CA ALA A 77 6.56 3.74 6.40
C ALA A 77 5.95 5.16 6.46
N ILE A 78 4.61 5.26 6.43
CA ILE A 78 3.90 6.55 6.56
C ILE A 78 4.10 7.18 7.95
N ARG A 79 4.08 6.36 9.01
CA ARG A 79 4.24 6.84 10.40
C ARG A 79 5.66 7.33 10.70
N GLU A 80 6.65 6.68 10.11
CA GLU A 80 8.07 6.99 10.30
C GLU A 80 8.57 8.13 9.37
N ALA A 81 7.77 8.54 8.39
CA ALA A 81 8.09 9.68 7.53
C ALA A 81 7.97 11.03 8.26
N ASP A 82 8.95 11.90 8.02
CA ASP A 82 9.04 13.26 8.59
C ASP A 82 7.98 14.22 8.03
#